data_AF-A0A538F2S2-F1
#
_entry.id   AF-A0A538F2S2-F1
#
_cell.length_a   1.000
_cell.length_b   1.000
_cell.length_c   1.000
_cell.angle_alpha   90.00
_cell.angle_beta   90.00
_cell.angle_gamma   90.00
#
_symmetry.space_group_name_H-M   'P 1'
#
loop_
_entity.id
_entity.type
_entity.pdbx_description
1 polymer ?
#
loop_
_entity_poly.entity_id
_entity_poly.type
_entity_poly.pdbx_seq_one_letter_code
_entity_poly.pdbx_strand_id
1 'polypeptide(L)'
;MELGTVRNERLTATNGVVLIVLLLIEGVTILFLRPLLPVHIFVGMLLIPPVVLKLATTGYRMLRYYTGHAAYVDRGPPHILMRALAPLLVVATVSLLSTGVGLLVLGPHSGHGIVLGLHKLSFIVFLAVASVHVLAYLPRVPRLVLARAGAARRLLALVGASIAAGVVLAGATYSLAGPWLHHHEPDGDDHAAAQTLLS
;
A
#
# COMPACT_ATOMS: atom_id res chain seq x y z
N MET A 1 -4.60 24.52 -21.56
CA MET A 1 -4.66 24.17 -20.12
C MET A 1 -5.15 22.74 -19.86
N GLU A 2 -6.00 22.15 -20.70
CA GLU A 2 -6.47 20.74 -20.61
C GLU A 2 -5.36 19.67 -20.47
N LEU A 3 -4.16 19.95 -20.97
CA LEU A 3 -3.02 19.03 -20.87
C LEU A 3 -2.66 18.68 -19.41
N GLY A 4 -2.86 19.59 -18.46
CA GLY A 4 -2.53 19.36 -17.05
C GLY A 4 -3.44 18.36 -16.36
N THR A 5 -4.76 18.51 -16.54
CA THR A 5 -5.78 17.63 -15.96
C THR A 5 -5.71 16.22 -16.56
N VAL A 6 -5.62 16.13 -17.89
CA VAL A 6 -5.46 14.84 -18.59
C VAL A 6 -4.19 14.11 -18.17
N ARG A 7 -3.07 14.82 -18.01
CA ARG A 7 -1.81 14.22 -17.53
C ARG A 7 -1.92 13.71 -16.09
N ASN A 8 -2.54 14.48 -15.19
CA ASN A 8 -2.77 14.05 -13.82
C ASN A 8 -3.66 12.80 -13.76
N GLU A 9 -4.76 12.79 -14.52
CA GLU A 9 -5.69 11.65 -14.63
C GLU A 9 -4.97 10.39 -15.15
N ARG A 10 -4.20 10.51 -16.24
CA ARG A 10 -3.44 9.39 -16.80
C ARG A 10 -2.38 8.86 -15.83
N LEU A 11 -1.67 9.74 -15.11
CA LEU A 11 -0.70 9.33 -14.09
C LEU A 11 -1.39 8.57 -12.95
N THR A 12 -2.48 9.13 -12.43
CA THR A 12 -3.28 8.56 -11.34
C THR A 12 -3.86 7.19 -11.69
N ALA A 13 -4.31 7.02 -12.95
CA ALA A 13 -4.84 5.77 -13.47
C ALA A 13 -3.74 4.73 -13.71
N THR A 14 -2.62 5.15 -14.31
CA THR A 14 -1.48 4.25 -14.58
C THR A 14 -0.91 3.69 -13.29
N ASN A 15 -0.64 4.57 -12.31
CA ASN A 15 -0.20 4.20 -10.97
C ASN A 15 -1.26 3.36 -10.22
N GLY A 16 -2.55 3.64 -10.44
CA GLY A 16 -3.65 2.85 -9.87
C GLY A 16 -3.62 1.37 -10.28
N VAL A 17 -3.28 1.06 -11.53
CA VAL A 17 -3.14 -0.33 -11.98
C VAL A 17 -1.96 -1.01 -11.29
N VAL A 18 -0.83 -0.32 -11.15
CA VAL A 18 0.34 -0.84 -10.43
C VAL A 18 -0.01 -1.14 -8.98
N LEU A 19 -0.71 -0.22 -8.30
CA LEU A 19 -1.18 -0.44 -6.94
C LEU A 19 -2.14 -1.63 -6.82
N ILE A 20 -3.06 -1.82 -7.77
CA ILE A 20 -3.94 -3.00 -7.76
C ILE A 20 -3.11 -4.28 -7.84
N VAL A 21 -2.13 -4.36 -8.73
CA VAL A 21 -1.26 -5.54 -8.85
C VAL A 21 -0.47 -5.79 -7.57
N LEU A 22 0.16 -4.76 -6.99
CA LEU A 22 0.90 -4.90 -5.73
C LEU A 22 -0.01 -5.32 -4.57
N LEU A 23 -1.21 -4.76 -4.47
CA LEU A 23 -2.20 -5.13 -3.45
C LEU A 23 -2.73 -6.56 -3.64
N LEU A 24 -2.84 -7.05 -4.87
CA LEU A 24 -3.18 -8.45 -5.13
C LEU A 24 -2.07 -9.39 -4.66
N ILE A 25 -0.80 -9.04 -4.92
CA ILE A 25 0.35 -9.78 -4.40
C ILE A 25 0.29 -9.81 -2.88
N GLU A 26 0.09 -8.67 -2.22
CA GLU A 26 -0.08 -8.60 -0.76
C GLU A 26 -1.21 -9.49 -0.25
N GLY A 27 -2.38 -9.46 -0.91
CA GLY A 27 -3.50 -10.32 -0.59
C GLY A 27 -3.14 -11.80 -0.63
N VAL A 28 -2.37 -12.24 -1.64
CA VAL A 28 -1.86 -13.61 -1.71
C VAL A 28 -0.88 -13.90 -0.57
N THR A 29 0.04 -12.98 -0.26
CA THR A 29 0.99 -13.18 0.83
C THR A 29 0.28 -13.37 2.17
N ILE A 30 -0.83 -12.67 2.41
CA ILE A 30 -1.61 -12.78 3.64
C ILE A 30 -2.28 -14.17 3.77
N LEU A 31 -2.77 -14.75 2.67
CA LEU A 31 -3.34 -16.10 2.67
C LEU A 31 -2.31 -17.17 3.04
N PHE A 32 -1.05 -16.93 2.72
CA PHE A 32 0.06 -17.84 3.00
C PHE A 32 1.18 -17.12 3.77
N LEU A 33 0.81 -16.43 4.86
CA LEU A 33 1.70 -15.48 5.52
C LEU A 33 2.98 -16.11 6.04
N ARG A 34 2.93 -17.31 6.62
CA ARG A 34 4.12 -17.99 7.17
C ARG A 34 5.23 -18.16 6.11
N PRO A 35 5.00 -18.84 4.97
CA PRO A 35 6.02 -18.99 3.93
C PRO A 35 6.27 -17.71 3.12
N LEU A 36 5.28 -16.81 3.01
CA LEU A 36 5.39 -15.59 2.20
C LEU A 36 5.67 -14.32 3.01
N LEU A 37 6.05 -14.43 4.28
CA LEU A 37 6.40 -13.29 5.12
C LEU A 37 7.51 -12.41 4.52
N PRO A 38 8.62 -12.96 3.95
CA PRO A 38 9.62 -12.12 3.29
C PRO A 38 9.03 -11.31 2.13
N VAL A 39 8.12 -11.93 1.37
CA VAL A 39 7.46 -11.28 0.23
C VAL A 39 6.50 -10.20 0.71
N HIS A 40 5.72 -10.46 1.76
CA HIS A 40 4.82 -9.48 2.38
C HIS A 40 5.59 -8.24 2.85
N ILE A 41 6.71 -8.43 3.55
CA ILE A 41 7.54 -7.32 4.02
C ILE A 41 8.13 -6.54 2.83
N PHE A 42 8.68 -7.25 1.84
CA PHE A 42 9.30 -6.63 0.67
C PHE A 42 8.28 -5.82 -0.15
N VAL A 43 7.13 -6.42 -0.47
CA VAL A 43 6.07 -5.78 -1.25
C VAL A 43 5.46 -4.63 -0.45
N GLY A 44 5.35 -4.76 0.88
CA GLY A 44 4.78 -3.72 1.74
C GLY A 44 5.62 -2.45 1.72
N MET A 45 6.95 -2.61 1.72
CA MET A 45 7.89 -1.49 1.57
C MET A 45 7.89 -0.92 0.15
N LEU A 46 7.85 -1.78 -0.87
CA LEU A 46 7.74 -1.40 -2.29
C LEU A 46 6.47 -0.57 -2.56
N LEU A 47 5.39 -0.84 -1.83
CA LEU A 47 4.08 -0.20 -2.00
C LEU A 47 4.06 1.26 -1.53
N ILE A 48 4.97 1.67 -0.62
CA ILE A 48 4.99 3.01 -0.03
C ILE A 48 5.12 4.12 -1.09
N PRO A 49 6.14 4.15 -1.97
CA PRO A 49 6.28 5.27 -2.90
C PRO A 49 5.17 5.36 -3.97
N PRO A 50 4.67 4.24 -4.55
CA PRO A 50 3.46 4.27 -5.39
C PRO A 50 2.23 4.81 -4.66
N VAL A 51 2.03 4.50 -3.37
CA VAL A 51 0.95 5.09 -2.57
C VAL A 51 1.16 6.59 -2.40
N VAL A 52 2.37 7.03 -2.05
CA VAL A 52 2.69 8.47 -1.95
C VAL A 52 2.40 9.17 -3.28
N LEU A 53 2.78 8.59 -4.42
CA LEU A 53 2.46 9.12 -5.74
C LEU A 53 0.95 9.21 -5.99
N LYS A 54 0.18 8.21 -5.55
CA LYS A 54 -1.29 8.22 -5.65
C LYS A 54 -1.89 9.35 -4.82
N LEU A 55 -1.48 9.48 -3.56
CA LEU A 55 -1.98 10.52 -2.65
C LEU A 55 -1.61 11.92 -3.14
N ALA A 56 -0.38 12.10 -3.63
CA ALA A 56 0.08 13.37 -4.18
C ALA A 56 -0.73 13.76 -5.43
N THR A 57 -0.97 12.83 -6.35
CA THR A 57 -1.70 13.12 -7.60
C THR A 57 -3.19 13.39 -7.37
N THR A 58 -3.86 12.64 -6.49
CA THR A 58 -5.26 12.88 -6.14
C THR A 58 -5.44 14.12 -5.26
N GLY A 59 -4.54 14.32 -4.29
CA GLY A 59 -4.50 15.50 -3.42
C GLY A 59 -4.25 16.78 -4.20
N TYR A 60 -3.33 16.78 -5.17
CA TYR A 60 -3.11 17.92 -6.06
C TYR A 60 -4.38 18.27 -6.85
N ARG A 61 -5.06 17.27 -7.44
CA ARG A 61 -6.32 17.50 -8.16
C ARG A 61 -7.39 18.08 -7.24
N MET A 62 -7.51 17.55 -6.03
CA MET A 62 -8.45 18.03 -5.02
C MET A 62 -8.15 19.49 -4.63
N LEU A 63 -6.90 19.82 -4.33
CA LEU A 63 -6.49 21.18 -4.00
C LEU A 63 -6.83 22.15 -5.13
N ARG A 64 -6.49 21.82 -6.38
CA ARG A 64 -6.75 22.69 -7.54
C ARG A 64 -8.24 22.91 -7.80
N TYR A 65 -9.07 21.91 -7.53
CA TYR A 65 -10.52 22.04 -7.59
C TYR A 65 -11.03 23.04 -6.53
N TYR A 66 -10.61 22.89 -5.28
CA TYR A 66 -11.07 23.75 -4.18
C TYR A 66 -10.49 25.16 -4.20
N THR A 67 -9.31 25.36 -4.79
CA THR A 67 -8.76 26.71 -5.04
C THR A 67 -9.36 27.38 -6.28
N GLY A 68 -10.39 26.80 -6.91
CA GLY A 68 -11.14 27.43 -8.00
C GLY A 68 -10.42 27.45 -9.35
N HIS A 69 -9.45 26.57 -9.60
CA HIS A 69 -8.73 26.59 -10.86
C HIS A 69 -9.63 26.11 -12.01
N ALA A 70 -10.00 27.00 -12.94
CA ALA A 70 -11.01 26.77 -14.01
C ALA A 70 -10.94 25.37 -14.65
N ALA A 71 -9.78 25.00 -15.20
CA ALA A 71 -9.60 23.69 -15.85
C ALA A 71 -9.94 22.46 -14.97
N TYR A 72 -9.83 22.55 -13.64
CA TYR A 72 -10.19 21.48 -12.70
C TYR A 72 -11.65 21.55 -12.27
N VAL A 73 -12.22 22.76 -12.18
CA VAL A 73 -13.65 22.97 -11.88
C VAL A 73 -14.53 22.51 -13.04
N ASP A 74 -14.12 22.81 -14.28
CA ASP A 74 -14.83 22.41 -15.51
C ASP A 74 -14.95 20.89 -15.69
N ARG A 75 -14.02 20.13 -15.07
CA ARG A 75 -14.05 18.66 -15.04
C ARG A 75 -15.07 18.08 -14.05
N GLY A 76 -15.75 18.94 -13.29
CA GLY A 76 -16.82 18.61 -12.37
C GLY A 76 -16.32 18.15 -10.99
N PRO A 77 -17.22 18.16 -9.99
CA PRO A 77 -16.89 17.77 -8.63
C PRO A 77 -16.46 16.30 -8.53
N PRO A 78 -15.56 15.95 -7.59
CA PRO A 78 -15.31 14.56 -7.25
C PRO A 78 -16.62 13.90 -6.75
N HIS A 79 -16.85 12.64 -7.15
CA HIS A 79 -18.06 11.89 -6.79
C HIS A 79 -18.27 11.88 -5.26
N ILE A 80 -19.46 12.31 -4.79
CA ILE A 80 -19.73 12.59 -3.36
C ILE A 80 -19.49 11.37 -2.46
N LEU A 81 -19.95 10.18 -2.87
CA LEU A 81 -19.69 8.94 -2.12
C LEU A 81 -18.18 8.69 -1.93
N MET A 82 -17.37 9.04 -2.92
CA MET A 82 -15.91 8.85 -2.89
C MET A 82 -15.22 9.95 -2.09
N ARG A 83 -15.84 11.14 -1.92
CA ARG A 83 -15.36 12.16 -0.98
C ARG A 83 -15.49 11.71 0.47
N ALA A 84 -16.54 10.97 0.81
CA ALA A 84 -16.73 10.45 2.16
C ALA A 84 -15.78 9.28 2.45
N LEU A 85 -15.60 8.36 1.49
CA LEU A 85 -14.71 7.20 1.66
C LEU A 85 -13.22 7.55 1.59
N ALA A 86 -12.84 8.60 0.84
CA ALA A 86 -11.43 8.92 0.64
C ALA A 86 -10.65 9.24 1.93
N PRO A 87 -11.12 10.10 2.85
CA PRO A 87 -10.41 10.35 4.12
C PRO A 87 -10.19 9.07 4.92
N LEU A 88 -11.22 8.23 5.03
CA LEU A 88 -11.13 6.97 5.75
C LEU A 88 -10.12 6.01 5.09
N LEU A 89 -10.15 5.89 3.76
CA LEU A 89 -9.18 5.07 3.02
C LEU A 89 -7.75 5.59 3.19
N VAL A 90 -7.55 6.90 3.17
CA VAL A 90 -6.23 7.52 3.37
C VAL A 90 -5.71 7.22 4.77
N VAL A 91 -6.53 7.43 5.81
CA VAL A 91 -6.15 7.13 7.19
C VAL A 91 -5.85 5.65 7.36
N ALA A 92 -6.69 4.76 6.86
CA ALA A 92 -6.47 3.32 6.93
C ALA A 92 -5.17 2.90 6.22
N THR A 93 -4.91 3.44 5.02
CA THR A 93 -3.68 3.15 4.25
C THR A 93 -2.43 3.63 4.99
N VAL A 94 -2.44 4.87 5.49
CA VAL A 94 -1.31 5.44 6.23
C VAL A 94 -1.06 4.68 7.52
N SER A 95 -2.11 4.36 8.28
CA SER A 95 -2.00 3.53 9.49
C SER A 95 -1.45 2.15 9.19
N LEU A 96 -1.93 1.48 8.14
CA LEU A 96 -1.48 0.15 7.74
C LEU A 96 0.01 0.14 7.40
N LEU A 97 0.45 1.07 6.54
CA LEU A 97 1.85 1.18 6.14
C LEU A 97 2.75 1.60 7.32
N SER A 98 2.32 2.58 8.12
CA SER A 98 3.15 3.08 9.22
C SER A 98 3.32 2.05 10.33
N THR A 99 2.26 1.28 10.63
CA THR A 99 2.35 0.17 11.59
C THR A 99 3.17 -0.99 11.02
N GLY A 100 3.12 -1.27 9.72
CA GLY A 100 3.97 -2.27 9.08
C GLY A 100 5.46 -1.90 9.15
N VAL A 101 5.80 -0.63 8.90
CA VAL A 101 7.15 -0.10 9.14
C VAL A 101 7.53 -0.20 10.61
N GLY A 102 6.62 0.14 11.53
CA GLY A 102 6.84 0.01 12.96
C GLY A 102 7.17 -1.42 13.39
N LEU A 103 6.46 -2.43 12.86
CA LEU A 103 6.75 -3.85 13.11
C LEU A 103 8.13 -4.25 12.60
N LEU A 104 8.53 -3.75 11.43
CA LEU A 104 9.85 -4.02 10.88
C LEU A 104 10.97 -3.44 11.77
N VAL A 105 10.74 -2.25 12.34
CA VAL A 105 11.72 -1.57 13.21
C VAL A 105 11.78 -2.19 14.61
N LEU A 106 10.64 -2.55 15.20
CA LEU A 106 10.58 -3.10 16.56
C LEU A 106 11.08 -4.55 16.63
N GLY A 107 10.99 -5.31 15.54
CA GLY A 107 11.33 -6.73 15.54
C GLY A 107 10.37 -7.58 16.38
N PRO A 108 10.61 -8.90 16.48
CA PRO A 108 9.73 -9.85 17.18
C PRO A 108 9.85 -9.83 18.72
N HIS A 109 10.74 -9.01 19.28
CA HIS A 109 10.98 -8.96 20.73
C HIS A 109 9.76 -8.41 21.51
N SER A 110 9.80 -8.54 22.83
CA SER A 110 8.75 -8.10 23.76
C SER A 110 8.39 -6.61 23.54
N GLY A 111 7.14 -6.32 23.17
CA GLY A 111 6.63 -4.95 23.03
C GLY A 111 5.95 -4.61 21.70
N HIS A 112 6.05 -5.46 20.66
CA HIS A 112 5.42 -5.18 19.35
C HIS A 112 3.91 -5.44 19.28
N GLY A 113 3.31 -6.07 20.32
CA GLY A 113 1.93 -6.57 20.30
C GLY A 113 0.87 -5.51 19.99
N ILE A 114 1.02 -4.29 20.53
CA ILE A 114 0.10 -3.18 20.23
C ILE A 114 0.19 -2.78 18.76
N VAL A 115 1.41 -2.64 18.22
CA VAL A 115 1.63 -2.26 16.82
C VAL A 115 1.10 -3.35 15.89
N LEU A 116 1.26 -4.63 16.24
CA LEU A 116 0.70 -5.75 15.50
C LEU A 116 -0.83 -5.74 15.51
N GLY A 117 -1.44 -5.45 16.65
CA GLY A 117 -2.88 -5.27 16.77
C GLY A 117 -3.39 -4.13 15.89
N LEU A 118 -2.73 -2.98 15.91
CA LEU A 118 -3.05 -1.83 15.06
C LEU A 118 -2.85 -2.14 13.58
N HIS A 119 -1.82 -2.89 13.22
CA HIS A 119 -1.58 -3.33 11.84
C HIS A 119 -2.71 -4.23 11.32
N LYS A 120 -3.13 -5.23 12.11
CA LYS A 120 -4.28 -6.09 11.77
C LYS A 120 -5.59 -5.31 11.69
N LEU A 121 -5.85 -4.42 12.65
CA LEU A 121 -7.07 -3.61 12.66
C LEU A 121 -7.13 -2.67 11.45
N SER A 122 -6.03 -1.95 11.19
CA SER A 122 -5.94 -1.08 10.03
C SER A 122 -6.03 -1.86 8.71
N PHE A 123 -5.51 -3.09 8.65
CA PHE A 123 -5.68 -3.99 7.52
C PHE A 123 -7.16 -4.33 7.28
N ILE A 124 -7.93 -4.69 8.32
CA ILE A 124 -9.35 -5.02 8.18
C ILE A 124 -10.14 -3.82 7.65
N VAL A 125 -9.92 -2.63 8.25
CA VAL A 125 -10.57 -1.39 7.81
C VAL A 125 -10.17 -1.04 6.37
N PHE A 126 -8.88 -1.12 6.06
CA PHE A 126 -8.35 -0.90 4.72
C PHE A 126 -9.00 -1.86 3.73
N LEU A 127 -9.04 -3.16 4.02
CA LEU A 127 -9.58 -4.19 3.13
C LEU A 127 -11.05 -3.89 2.80
N ALA A 128 -11.87 -3.59 3.81
CA ALA A 128 -13.27 -3.26 3.61
C ALA A 128 -13.45 -2.01 2.71
N VAL A 129 -12.78 -0.91 3.05
CA VAL A 129 -12.94 0.38 2.36
C VAL A 129 -12.31 0.33 0.96
N ALA A 130 -11.12 -0.27 0.83
CA ALA A 130 -10.44 -0.43 -0.45
C ALA A 130 -11.22 -1.36 -1.38
N SER A 131 -11.86 -2.42 -0.88
CA SER A 131 -12.72 -3.29 -1.69
C SER A 131 -13.89 -2.52 -2.27
N VAL A 132 -14.63 -1.76 -1.44
CA VAL A 132 -15.72 -0.89 -1.92
C VAL A 132 -15.20 0.13 -2.94
N HIS A 133 -14.05 0.75 -2.66
CA HIS A 133 -13.42 1.71 -3.57
C HIS A 133 -13.07 1.08 -4.92
N VAL A 134 -12.38 -0.06 -4.94
CA VAL A 134 -11.96 -0.73 -6.17
C VAL A 134 -13.17 -1.21 -6.96
N LEU A 135 -14.15 -1.83 -6.31
CA LEU A 135 -15.38 -2.31 -6.95
C LEU A 135 -16.18 -1.17 -7.61
N ALA A 136 -16.29 -0.03 -6.94
CA ALA A 136 -16.95 1.15 -7.50
C ALA A 136 -16.25 1.71 -8.74
N TYR A 137 -14.94 1.48 -8.89
CA TYR A 137 -14.15 1.91 -10.04
C TYR A 137 -13.89 0.80 -11.07
N LEU A 138 -14.24 -0.46 -10.79
CA LEU A 138 -14.01 -1.61 -11.65
C LEU A 138 -14.59 -1.45 -13.07
N PRO A 139 -15.82 -0.93 -13.27
CA PRO A 139 -16.37 -0.72 -14.61
C PRO A 139 -15.58 0.30 -15.45
N ARG A 140 -14.77 1.15 -14.82
CA ARG A 140 -13.96 2.17 -15.50
C ARG A 140 -12.59 1.63 -15.93
N VAL A 141 -12.17 0.47 -15.41
CA VAL A 141 -10.84 -0.14 -15.66
C VAL A 141 -10.60 -0.47 -17.14
N PRO A 142 -11.53 -1.07 -17.91
CA PRO A 142 -11.29 -1.42 -19.31
C PRO A 142 -10.94 -0.20 -20.17
N ARG A 143 -11.64 0.92 -19.94
CA ARG A 143 -11.38 2.20 -20.63
C ARG A 143 -9.99 2.77 -20.31
N LEU A 144 -9.50 2.55 -19.09
CA LEU A 144 -8.17 3.01 -18.65
C LEU A 144 -7.03 2.12 -19.19
N VAL A 145 -7.30 0.84 -19.44
CA VAL A 145 -6.34 -0.09 -20.07
C VAL A 145 -6.27 0.18 -21.57
N LEU A 146 -7.40 0.36 -22.25
CA LEU A 146 -7.45 0.62 -23.70
C LEU A 146 -6.90 2.01 -24.07
N ALA A 147 -7.05 3.01 -23.19
CA ALA A 147 -6.45 4.33 -23.38
C ALA A 147 -4.92 4.38 -23.16
N ARG A 148 -4.26 3.25 -22.83
CA ARG A 148 -2.79 3.16 -22.69
C ARG A 148 -2.03 3.24 -24.01
N ALA A 149 -2.70 3.20 -25.16
CA ALA A 149 -2.08 3.44 -26.46
C ALA A 149 -1.61 4.92 -26.54
N GLY A 150 -0.36 5.17 -26.14
CA GLY A 150 0.28 6.49 -26.19
C GLY A 150 0.66 7.10 -24.83
N ALA A 151 1.08 6.31 -23.85
CA ALA A 151 1.62 6.83 -22.60
C ALA A 151 2.87 7.71 -22.86
N ALA A 152 2.74 9.02 -22.64
CA ALA A 152 3.86 9.95 -22.76
C ALA A 152 5.02 9.49 -21.86
N ARG A 153 6.24 9.39 -22.40
CA ARG A 153 7.47 8.91 -21.74
C ARG A 153 7.64 9.39 -20.30
N ARG A 154 7.25 10.64 -20.02
CA ARG A 154 7.29 11.26 -18.68
C ARG A 154 6.37 10.61 -17.64
N LEU A 155 5.20 10.10 -18.04
CA LEU A 155 4.27 9.40 -17.15
C LEU A 155 4.87 8.06 -16.70
N LEU A 156 5.39 7.30 -17.66
CA LEU A 156 6.07 6.03 -17.39
C LEU A 156 7.32 6.24 -16.55
N ALA A 157 8.08 7.31 -16.81
CA ALA A 157 9.24 7.66 -16.00
C ALA A 157 8.87 7.94 -14.53
N LEU A 158 7.76 8.63 -14.26
CA LEU A 158 7.33 8.90 -12.87
C LEU A 158 6.85 7.64 -12.14
N VAL A 159 6.08 6.79 -12.80
CA VAL A 159 5.64 5.51 -12.23
C VAL A 159 6.85 4.60 -12.03
N GLY A 160 7.73 4.50 -13.04
CA GLY A 160 8.97 3.75 -12.97
C GLY A 160 9.89 4.25 -11.86
N ALA A 161 10.02 5.57 -11.68
CA ALA A 161 10.78 6.16 -10.59
C ALA A 161 10.17 5.83 -9.21
N SER A 162 8.84 5.85 -9.06
CA SER A 162 8.20 5.43 -7.81
C SER A 162 8.45 3.95 -7.51
N ILE A 163 8.46 3.09 -8.53
CA ILE A 163 8.74 1.67 -8.36
C ILE A 163 10.22 1.45 -8.03
N ALA A 164 11.13 2.11 -8.74
CA ALA A 164 12.55 2.06 -8.43
C ALA A 164 12.84 2.55 -7.00
N ALA A 165 12.21 3.65 -6.58
CA ALA A 165 12.31 4.13 -5.20
C ALA A 165 11.78 3.10 -4.20
N GLY A 166 10.69 2.40 -4.51
CA GLY A 166 10.15 1.35 -3.65
C GLY A 166 11.05 0.12 -3.59
N VAL A 167 11.68 -0.27 -4.71
CA VAL A 167 12.66 -1.36 -4.73
C VAL A 167 13.89 -1.01 -3.90
N VAL A 168 14.42 0.22 -4.05
CA VAL A 168 15.54 0.71 -3.23
C VAL A 168 15.16 0.72 -1.76
N LEU A 169 13.97 1.24 -1.41
CA LEU A 169 13.47 1.27 -0.04
C LEU A 169 13.36 -0.16 0.54
N ALA A 170 12.69 -1.06 -0.17
CA ALA A 170 12.50 -2.45 0.25
C ALA A 170 13.83 -3.18 0.42
N GLY A 171 14.78 -2.98 -0.49
CA GLY A 171 16.13 -3.55 -0.38
C GLY A 171 16.91 -2.99 0.80
N ALA A 172 16.86 -1.67 1.02
CA ALA A 172 17.55 -1.00 2.11
C ALA A 172 17.01 -1.39 3.49
N THR A 173 15.71 -1.72 3.60
CA THR A 173 15.09 -2.15 4.86
C THR A 173 15.03 -3.66 5.02
N TYR A 174 15.41 -4.45 4.01
CA TYR A 174 15.28 -5.91 4.03
C TYR A 174 16.05 -6.58 5.17
N SER A 175 17.21 -6.03 5.55
CA SER A 175 18.01 -6.57 6.67
C SER A 175 17.26 -6.52 8.01
N LEU A 176 16.33 -5.58 8.17
CA LEU A 176 15.50 -5.47 9.37
C LEU A 176 14.46 -6.60 9.47
N ALA A 177 14.21 -7.33 8.38
CA ALA A 177 13.31 -8.47 8.37
C ALA A 177 13.94 -9.73 8.99
N GLY A 178 15.28 -9.82 9.05
CA GLY A 178 16.01 -11.00 9.52
C GLY A 178 15.48 -11.62 10.82
N PRO A 179 15.25 -10.83 11.88
CA PRO A 179 14.66 -11.32 13.12
C PRO A 179 13.30 -12.00 12.94
N TRP A 180 12.44 -11.50 12.05
CA TRP A 180 11.13 -12.09 11.76
C TRP A 180 11.22 -13.38 10.93
N LEU A 181 12.25 -13.52 10.10
CA LEU A 181 12.44 -14.68 9.23
C LEU A 181 13.09 -15.87 9.95
N HIS A 182 13.91 -15.58 10.96
CA HIS A 182 14.67 -16.59 11.70
C HIS A 182 14.11 -16.89 13.09
N HIS A 183 13.06 -16.20 13.52
CA HIS A 183 12.42 -16.48 14.80
C HIS A 183 11.82 -17.88 14.78
N HIS A 184 12.53 -18.82 15.39
CA HIS A 184 11.99 -20.10 15.81
C HIS A 184 11.36 -19.85 17.18
N GLU A 185 10.08 -20.18 17.34
CA GLU A 185 9.55 -20.39 18.69
C GLU A 185 10.46 -21.43 19.36
N PRO A 186 10.98 -21.19 20.58
CA PRO A 186 11.69 -22.23 21.31
C PRO A 186 10.75 -23.42 21.43
N ASP A 187 11.15 -24.54 20.84
CA ASP A 187 10.41 -25.80 20.93
C ASP A 187 10.21 -26.13 22.40
N GLY A 188 9.03 -26.61 22.78
CA GLY A 188 8.65 -26.91 24.16
C GLY A 188 9.44 -28.04 24.82
N ASP A 189 10.57 -28.45 24.25
CA ASP A 189 11.40 -29.58 24.65
C ASP A 189 12.25 -29.29 25.90
N ASP A 190 12.50 -28.01 26.21
CA ASP A 190 13.26 -27.62 27.40
C ASP A 190 12.50 -27.92 28.71
N HIS A 191 11.17 -28.02 28.66
CA HIS A 191 10.36 -28.42 29.81
C HIS A 191 10.34 -29.94 30.06
N ALA A 192 10.64 -30.76 29.05
CA ALA A 192 10.78 -32.21 29.17
C ALA A 192 12.17 -32.59 29.69
N ALA A 193 13.23 -31.91 29.23
CA ALA A 193 14.59 -32.09 29.73
C ALA A 193 14.73 -31.68 31.22
N ALA A 194 14.04 -30.61 31.64
CA ALA A 194 14.05 -30.17 33.05
C ALA A 194 13.32 -31.15 33.99
N GLN A 195 12.28 -31.86 33.51
CA GLN A 195 11.56 -32.86 34.31
C GLN A 195 12.33 -34.18 34.43
N THR A 196 13.12 -34.54 33.41
CA THR A 196 13.93 -35.78 33.41
C THR A 196 15.16 -35.70 34.32
N LEU A 197 15.65 -34.49 34.64
CA LEU A 197 16.73 -34.27 35.60
C LEU A 197 16.27 -34.22 37.06
N LEU A 198 14.95 -34.23 37.30
CA LEU A 198 14.34 -34.19 38.64
C LEU A 198 13.61 -35.49 39.02
N SER A 199 13.71 -36.54 38.21
CA SER A 199 13.20 -37.89 38.45
C SER A 199 14.33 -38.91 38.55
#